data_AF-A0A7R9P2H1-F1
#
_entry.id   AF-A0A7R9P2H1-F1
#
_cell.length_a   1.000
_cell.length_b   1.000
_cell.length_c   1.000
_cell.angle_alpha   90.00
_cell.angle_beta   90.00
_cell.angle_gamma   90.00
#
_symmetry.space_group_name_H-M   'P 1'
#
loop_
_entity.id
_entity.type
_entity.pdbx_description
1 polymer ?
#
loop_
_entity_poly.entity_id
_entity_poly.type
_entity_poly.pdbx_seq_one_letter_code
_entity_poly.pdbx_strand_id
1 'polypeptide(L)'
;ADCQVVNHLPSCTCIPGYTGDPFRYCNLLPREPVVSEPGDPCIPSPCGPNSQCRQVNEQAVCSCLPTFIGSPPGCRPECVVSSECPLNRACVNQKCADPCPGTCGINARCEPHHLRQHRQYIPILVCHLHVEQILSAEILEALHHALV
;
A
#
# COMPACT_ATOMS: atom_id res chain seq x y z
N ALA A 1 33.26 10.35 49.96
CA ALA A 1 33.34 9.06 50.67
C ALA A 1 33.29 9.33 52.16
N ASP A 2 32.88 8.35 52.94
CA ASP A 2 32.98 8.35 54.40
C ASP A 2 33.98 7.27 54.82
N CYS A 3 34.93 7.62 55.68
CA CYS A 3 36.08 6.78 56.02
C CYS A 3 36.30 6.77 57.54
N GLN A 4 36.47 5.57 58.09
CA GLN A 4 36.72 5.35 59.51
C GLN A 4 37.84 4.32 59.71
N VAL A 5 38.56 4.42 60.84
CA VAL A 5 39.62 3.45 61.19
C VAL A 5 39.00 2.35 62.05
N VAL A 6 39.04 1.12 61.54
CA VAL A 6 38.53 -0.07 62.23
C VAL A 6 39.69 -1.05 62.38
N ASN A 7 40.04 -1.43 63.62
CA ASN A 7 41.17 -2.32 63.91
C ASN A 7 42.51 -1.88 63.26
N HIS A 8 42.84 -0.59 63.36
CA HIS A 8 44.02 0.02 62.71
C HIS A 8 44.04 -0.06 61.18
N LEU A 9 42.92 -0.43 60.54
CA LEU A 9 42.78 -0.49 59.08
C LEU A 9 41.77 0.57 58.61
N PRO A 10 42.06 1.31 57.52
CA PRO A 10 41.11 2.26 56.95
C PRO A 10 39.97 1.51 56.26
N SER A 11 38.74 1.81 56.66
CA SER A 11 37.51 1.31 56.04
C SER A 11 36.74 2.49 55.46
N CYS A 12 36.61 2.53 54.14
CA CYS A 12 35.93 3.59 53.42
C CYS A 12 34.72 3.06 52.66
N THR A 13 33.65 3.84 52.63
CA THR A 13 32.45 3.59 51.83
C THR A 13 32.01 4.86 51.10
N CYS A 14 31.43 4.72 49.91
CA CYS A 14 30.83 5.87 49.24
C CYS A 14 29.60 6.34 50.02
N ILE A 15 29.38 7.66 50.05
CA ILE A 15 28.21 8.25 50.71
C ILE A 15 26.92 7.78 50.00
N PRO A 16 25.76 7.76 50.69
CA PRO A 16 24.49 7.38 50.07
C PRO A 16 24.23 8.16 48.78
N GLY A 17 23.86 7.45 47.71
CA GLY A 17 23.68 8.05 46.38
C GLY A 17 24.91 7.99 45.47
N TYR A 18 26.05 7.48 45.95
CA TYR A 18 27.29 7.37 45.19
C TYR A 18 27.83 5.93 45.15
N THR A 19 28.55 5.57 44.09
CA THR A 19 29.17 4.26 43.85
C THR A 19 30.58 4.42 43.26
N GLY A 20 31.42 3.39 43.36
CA GLY A 20 32.79 3.41 42.85
C GLY A 20 33.78 2.81 43.84
N ASP A 21 35.04 3.20 43.71
CA ASP A 21 36.11 2.82 44.64
C ASP A 21 36.18 3.85 45.77
N PRO A 22 35.71 3.54 46.99
CA PRO A 22 35.68 4.51 48.08
C PRO A 22 37.07 5.01 48.53
N PHE A 23 38.15 4.32 48.12
CA PHE A 23 39.53 4.75 48.38
C PHE A 23 40.11 5.64 47.27
N ARG A 24 39.47 5.70 46.09
CA ARG A 24 39.99 6.44 44.93
C ARG A 24 38.99 7.43 44.35
N TYR A 25 37.74 7.01 44.13
CA TYR A 25 36.68 7.83 43.55
C TYR A 25 35.28 7.31 43.90
N CYS A 26 34.36 8.22 44.18
CA CYS A 26 32.93 7.93 44.27
C CYS A 26 32.20 8.79 43.24
N ASN A 27 31.46 8.16 42.34
CA ASN A 27 30.62 8.79 41.34
C ASN A 27 29.16 8.71 41.76
N LEU A 28 28.31 9.62 41.29
CA LEU A 28 26.86 9.48 41.49
C LEU A 28 26.39 8.13 40.95
N LEU A 29 25.50 7.48 41.69
CA LEU A 29 24.78 6.31 41.18
C LEU A 29 24.11 6.70 39.85
N PRO A 30 24.35 5.94 38.77
CA PRO A 30 23.58 6.12 37.55
C PRO A 30 22.10 6.05 37.90
N ARG A 31 21.31 7.02 37.43
CA ARG A 31 19.86 6.87 37.48
C ARG A 31 19.51 5.61 36.70
N GLU A 32 18.62 4.79 37.27
CA GLU A 32 18.05 3.69 36.51
C GLU A 32 17.52 4.25 35.18
N PRO A 33 17.84 3.59 34.05
CA PRO A 33 17.30 4.03 32.77
C PRO A 33 15.78 4.02 32.89
N VAL A 34 15.18 5.19 32.71
CA VAL A 34 13.73 5.30 32.57
C VAL A 34 13.38 4.47 31.35
N VAL A 35 12.69 3.34 31.54
CA VAL A 35 12.17 2.54 30.44
C VAL A 35 11.17 3.43 29.73
N SER A 36 11.57 4.03 28.62
CA SER A 36 10.65 4.74 27.74
C SER A 36 9.70 3.72 27.16
N GLU A 37 8.40 3.92 27.35
CA GLU A 37 7.35 3.15 26.68
C GLU A 37 7.73 2.98 25.19
N PRO A 38 7.62 1.77 24.63
CA PRO A 38 7.90 1.56 23.22
C PRO A 38 6.97 2.47 22.40
N GLY A 39 7.57 3.42 21.68
CA GLY A 39 6.82 4.32 20.80
C GLY A 39 6.05 3.53 19.73
N ASP A 40 5.08 4.18 19.07
CA ASP A 40 4.31 3.54 18.00
C ASP A 40 5.25 3.02 16.90
N PRO A 41 5.34 1.70 16.67
CA PRO A 41 6.25 1.12 15.69
C PRO A 41 5.86 1.45 14.24
N CYS A 42 4.69 2.05 14.02
CA CYS A 42 4.25 2.59 12.73
C CYS A 42 4.71 4.03 12.48
N ILE A 43 5.46 4.67 13.40
CA ILE A 43 5.90 6.07 13.26
C ILE A 43 7.43 6.19 13.48
N PRO A 44 8.23 6.42 12.40
CA PRO A 44 7.84 6.45 10.98
C PRO A 44 7.52 5.03 10.45
N SER A 45 6.59 4.93 9.50
CA SER A 45 6.10 3.62 9.04
C SER A 45 7.16 2.81 8.29
N PRO A 46 7.42 1.55 8.70
CA PRO A 46 8.36 0.66 8.01
C PRO A 46 7.75 -0.05 6.79
N CYS A 47 6.44 0.08 6.56
CA CYS A 47 5.70 -0.79 5.63
C CYS A 47 5.81 -0.44 4.14
N GLY A 48 6.48 0.65 3.79
CA GLY A 48 6.59 1.11 2.39
C GLY A 48 5.27 1.67 1.82
N PRO A 49 5.29 2.13 0.55
CA PRO A 49 4.13 2.73 -0.09
C PRO A 49 3.01 1.70 -0.33
N ASN A 50 1.78 2.21 -0.48
CA ASN A 50 0.57 1.42 -0.74
C ASN A 50 0.30 0.30 0.28
N SER A 51 0.83 0.46 1.49
CA SER A 51 0.74 -0.50 2.58
C SER A 51 0.12 0.17 3.80
N GLN A 52 -0.69 -0.58 4.52
CA GLN A 52 -1.22 -0.23 5.83
C GLN A 52 -0.32 -0.82 6.92
N CYS A 53 0.13 0.04 7.83
CA CYS A 53 0.79 -0.38 9.06
C CYS A 53 -0.25 -0.53 10.17
N ARG A 54 -0.18 -1.63 10.92
CA ARG A 54 -0.94 -1.83 12.15
C ARG A 54 0.01 -2.31 13.26
N GLN A 55 -0.17 -1.79 14.47
CA GLN A 55 0.57 -2.28 15.63
C GLN A 55 -0.09 -3.56 16.16
N VAL A 56 0.68 -4.63 16.29
CA VAL A 56 0.25 -5.88 16.93
C VAL A 56 1.37 -6.34 17.85
N ASN A 57 1.10 -6.46 19.16
CA ASN A 57 2.10 -6.84 20.18
C ASN A 57 3.39 -5.99 20.11
N GLU A 58 3.23 -4.66 20.09
CA GLU A 58 4.34 -3.69 20.01
C GLU A 58 5.21 -3.78 18.75
N GLN A 59 4.77 -4.53 17.74
CA GLN A 59 5.45 -4.69 16.46
C GLN A 59 4.61 -4.11 15.32
N ALA A 60 5.30 -3.53 14.33
CA ALA A 60 4.67 -3.10 13.10
C ALA A 60 4.34 -4.32 12.21
N VAL A 61 3.06 -4.52 11.95
CA VAL A 61 2.58 -5.51 10.98
C VAL A 61 2.09 -4.77 9.74
N CYS A 62 2.60 -5.18 8.59
CA CYS A 62 2.32 -4.54 7.30
C CYS A 62 1.37 -5.40 6.46
N SER A 63 0.42 -4.75 5.79
CA SER A 63 -0.41 -5.38 4.75
C SER A 63 -0.64 -4.43 3.59
N CYS A 64 -0.78 -4.93 2.36
CA CYS A 64 -1.14 -4.06 1.22
C CYS A 64 -2.52 -3.44 1.43
N LEU A 65 -2.70 -2.20 0.95
CA LEU A 65 -4.01 -1.55 0.90
C LEU A 65 -4.99 -2.35 0.00
N PRO A 66 -6.31 -2.17 0.18
CA PRO A 66 -7.30 -2.76 -0.72
C PRO A 66 -6.96 -2.45 -2.17
N THR A 67 -7.11 -3.43 -3.07
CA THR A 67 -6.79 -3.38 -4.50
C THR A 67 -5.30 -3.46 -4.88
N PHE A 68 -4.37 -3.37 -3.92
CA PHE A 68 -2.95 -3.62 -4.17
C PHE A 68 -2.60 -5.09 -3.95
N ILE A 69 -1.71 -5.60 -4.78
CA ILE A 69 -1.25 -6.99 -4.78
C ILE A 69 0.24 -7.07 -4.40
N GLY A 70 0.64 -8.21 -3.86
CA GLY A 70 2.01 -8.50 -3.47
C GLY A 70 2.19 -8.56 -1.95
N SER A 71 3.40 -8.25 -1.48
CA SER A 71 3.75 -8.26 -0.07
C SER A 71 4.54 -6.98 0.27
N PRO A 72 4.23 -6.32 1.39
CA PRO A 72 4.97 -5.13 1.83
C PRO A 72 6.48 -5.43 1.94
N PRO A 73 7.35 -4.46 1.59
CA PRO A 73 7.06 -3.10 1.15
C PRO A 73 6.74 -2.97 -0.36
N GLY A 74 6.73 -4.08 -1.10
CA GLY A 74 6.55 -4.12 -2.56
C GLY A 74 5.09 -4.21 -3.03
N CYS A 75 4.16 -3.54 -2.34
CA CYS A 75 2.77 -3.51 -2.75
C CYS A 75 2.61 -2.69 -4.04
N ARG A 76 2.04 -3.32 -5.07
CA ARG A 76 1.84 -2.73 -6.39
C ARG A 76 0.38 -2.85 -6.84
N PRO A 77 -0.11 -1.96 -7.70
CA PRO A 77 -1.44 -2.11 -8.28
C PRO A 77 -1.53 -3.38 -9.14
N GLU A 78 -2.75 -3.75 -9.54
CA GLU A 78 -2.97 -4.87 -10.47
C GLU A 78 -2.26 -4.63 -11.82
N CYS A 79 -2.27 -3.39 -12.30
CA CYS A 79 -1.60 -2.97 -13.53
C CYS A 79 -1.13 -1.51 -13.43
N VAL A 80 -0.07 -1.17 -14.15
CA VAL A 80 0.32 0.21 -14.45
C VAL A 80 0.18 0.49 -15.95
N VAL A 81 0.38 -0.54 -16.77
CA VAL A 81 0.19 -0.47 -18.23
C VAL A 81 -0.80 -1.53 -18.70
N SER A 82 -1.58 -1.23 -19.75
CA SER A 82 -2.59 -2.16 -20.29
C SER A 82 -2.01 -3.49 -20.77
N SER A 83 -0.72 -3.56 -21.08
CA SER A 83 -0.04 -4.82 -21.45
C SER A 83 0.15 -5.81 -20.29
N GLU A 84 -0.06 -5.37 -19.04
CA GLU A 84 -0.12 -6.27 -17.87
C GLU A 84 -1.48 -6.94 -17.73
N CYS A 85 -2.50 -6.44 -18.42
CA CYS A 85 -3.85 -7.01 -18.40
C CYS A 85 -4.01 -8.15 -19.43
N PRO A 86 -5.00 -9.03 -19.22
CA PRO A 86 -5.45 -9.95 -20.25
C PRO A 86 -5.80 -9.19 -21.53
N LEU A 87 -5.70 -9.86 -22.69
CA LEU A 87 -5.89 -9.23 -24.00
C LEU A 87 -7.12 -8.32 -24.00
N ASN A 88 -8.32 -8.84 -23.73
CA ASN A 88 -9.59 -8.10 -23.76
C ASN A 88 -9.80 -7.03 -22.66
N ARG A 89 -8.76 -6.64 -21.92
CA ARG A 89 -8.83 -5.65 -20.83
C ARG A 89 -7.77 -4.58 -21.00
N ALA A 90 -8.04 -3.40 -20.45
CA ALA A 90 -7.09 -2.32 -20.35
C ALA A 90 -6.85 -1.95 -18.89
N CYS A 91 -5.72 -1.30 -18.64
CA CYS A 91 -5.45 -0.76 -17.31
C CYS A 91 -6.24 0.54 -17.13
N VAL A 92 -7.29 0.49 -16.31
CA VAL A 92 -8.16 1.63 -15.99
C VAL A 92 -8.14 1.82 -14.48
N ASN A 93 -7.69 2.99 -14.02
CA ASN A 93 -7.56 3.29 -12.60
C ASN A 93 -6.78 2.21 -11.82
N GLN A 94 -5.63 1.77 -12.37
CA GLN A 94 -4.75 0.77 -11.75
C GLN A 94 -5.36 -0.64 -11.61
N LYS A 95 -6.44 -0.91 -12.34
CA LYS A 95 -7.17 -2.18 -12.34
C LYS A 95 -7.43 -2.65 -13.77
N CYS A 96 -7.39 -3.96 -14.01
CA CYS A 96 -7.68 -4.52 -15.33
C CYS A 96 -9.20 -4.59 -15.54
N ALA A 97 -9.73 -3.68 -16.35
CA ALA A 97 -11.16 -3.52 -16.63
C ALA A 97 -11.45 -3.52 -18.14
N ASP A 98 -12.73 -3.69 -18.47
CA ASP A 98 -13.22 -3.53 -19.83
C ASP A 98 -13.09 -2.05 -20.25
N PRO A 99 -12.37 -1.72 -21.34
CA PRO A 99 -12.23 -0.35 -21.79
C PRO A 99 -13.48 0.19 -22.52
N CYS A 100 -14.42 -0.68 -22.91
CA CYS A 100 -15.57 -0.30 -23.75
C CYS A 100 -16.59 0.68 -23.17
N PRO A 101 -16.92 0.68 -21.86
CA PRO A 101 -17.95 1.54 -21.31
C PRO A 101 -17.70 3.03 -21.62
N GLY A 102 -18.66 3.66 -22.30
CA GLY A 102 -18.62 5.10 -22.64
C GLY A 102 -17.73 5.50 -23.82
N THR A 103 -17.16 4.54 -24.56
CA THR A 103 -16.28 4.84 -25.71
C THR A 103 -17.05 5.00 -27.03
N CYS A 104 -18.06 4.17 -27.27
CA CYS A 104 -18.82 4.16 -28.52
C CYS A 104 -20.16 4.92 -28.40
N GLY A 105 -20.65 5.46 -29.52
CA GLY A 105 -21.92 6.18 -29.59
C GLY A 105 -23.16 5.29 -29.41
N ILE A 106 -24.34 5.91 -29.37
CA ILE A 106 -25.63 5.23 -29.29
C ILE A 106 -25.76 4.26 -30.47
N ASN A 107 -26.26 3.04 -30.22
CA ASN A 107 -26.41 1.95 -31.21
C ASN A 107 -25.10 1.40 -31.80
N ALA A 108 -23.95 1.70 -31.20
CA ALA A 108 -22.67 1.08 -31.55
C ALA A 108 -22.26 0.04 -30.50
N ARG A 109 -21.84 -1.15 -30.93
CA ARG A 109 -21.23 -2.16 -30.07
C ARG A 109 -19.72 -1.97 -30.05
N CYS A 110 -19.14 -1.96 -28.85
CA CYS A 110 -17.70 -1.90 -28.69
C CYS A 110 -17.13 -3.32 -28.63
N GLU A 111 -16.09 -3.57 -29.42
CA GLU A 111 -15.28 -4.79 -29.34
C GLU A 111 -13.81 -4.42 -29.05
N PRO A 112 -13.24 -4.93 -27.94
CA PRO A 112 -11.82 -4.74 -27.65
C PRO A 112 -10.97 -5.56 -28.62
N HIS A 113 -10.13 -4.89 -29.40
CA HIS A 113 -9.13 -5.48 -30.26
C HIS A 113 -7.72 -5.20 -29.75
N HIS A 114 -6.75 -6.02 -30.18
CA HIS A 114 -5.35 -5.87 -29.78
C HIS A 114 -4.47 -5.87 -31.01
N LEU A 115 -3.66 -4.82 -31.16
CA LEU A 115 -2.52 -4.87 -32.05
C LEU A 115 -1.30 -5.31 -31.26
N ARG A 116 -0.57 -6.27 -31.82
CA ARG A 116 0.78 -6.61 -31.36
C ARG A 116 1.76 -5.65 -32.02
N GLN A 117 2.20 -4.63 -31.29
CA GLN A 117 3.31 -3.78 -31.70
C GLN A 117 4.42 -3.87 -30.67
N HIS A 118 5.66 -4.12 -31.10
CA HIS A 118 6.84 -4.14 -30.22
C HIS A 118 6.68 -4.97 -28.94
N ARG A 119 6.01 -6.13 -29.02
CA ARG A 119 5.73 -7.03 -27.86
C ARG A 119 4.82 -6.45 -26.78
N GLN A 120 4.22 -5.28 -27.02
CA GLN A 120 3.28 -4.62 -26.12
C GLN A 120 1.86 -4.73 -26.70
N TYR A 121 0.89 -5.00 -25.83
CA TYR A 121 -0.52 -5.01 -26.19
C TYR A 121 -1.08 -3.60 -26.07
N ILE A 122 -1.42 -3.00 -27.21
CA ILE A 122 -2.15 -1.73 -27.24
C ILE A 122 -3.64 -2.08 -27.39
N PRO A 123 -4.49 -1.78 -26.39
CA PRO A 123 -5.93 -1.98 -26.52
C PRO A 123 -6.45 -0.97 -27.54
N ILE A 124 -7.11 -1.47 -28.58
CA ILE A 124 -7.82 -0.68 -29.59
C ILE A 124 -9.30 -0.97 -29.43
N LEU A 125 -10.08 0.09 -29.28
CA LEU A 125 -11.53 -0.02 -29.25
C LEU A 125 -12.06 0.14 -30.66
N VAL A 126 -12.76 -0.88 -31.14
CA VAL A 126 -13.46 -0.81 -32.42
C VAL A 126 -14.95 -0.70 -32.14
N CYS A 127 -15.55 0.37 -32.64
CA CYS A 127 -16.99 0.58 -32.56
C CYS A 127 -17.64 0.06 -33.84
N HIS A 128 -18.42 -1.01 -33.72
CA HIS A 128 -19.21 -1.55 -34.81
C HIS A 128 -20.63 -1.00 -34.73
N LEU A 129 -21.07 -0.31 -35.79
CA LEU A 129 -22.46 0.11 -35.93
C LEU A 129 -23.29 -1.12 -36.29
N HIS A 130 -24.26 -1.48 -35.45
CA HIS A 130 -25.08 -2.66 -35.68
C HIS A 130 -26.22 -2.29 -36.65
N VAL A 131 -25.94 -2.34 -37.96
CA VAL A 131 -26.87 -1.90 -39.01
C VAL A 131 -28.19 -2.69 -39.00
N GLU A 132 -28.20 -3.95 -38.56
CA GLU A 132 -29.43 -4.77 -38.43
C GLU A 132 -30.44 -4.24 -37.39
N GLN A 133 -29.99 -3.50 -36.37
CA GLN A 133 -30.89 -2.87 -35.39
C GLN A 133 -31.49 -1.56 -35.92
N ILE A 134 -30.81 -0.90 -36.86
CA ILE A 134 -31.29 0.33 -37.49
C ILE A 134 -32.39 0.01 -38.50
N LEU A 135 -32.15 -0.96 -39.41
CA LEU A 135 -33.17 -1.35 -40.39
C LEU A 135 -34.42 -1.93 -39.72
N SER A 136 -34.30 -2.72 -38.64
CA SER A 136 -35.46 -3.29 -37.96
C SER A 136 -36.30 -2.24 -37.22
N ALA A 137 -35.68 -1.20 -36.63
CA ALA A 137 -36.40 -0.11 -35.99
C ALA A 137 -37.09 0.82 -37.00
N GLU A 138 -36.42 1.23 -38.08
CA GLU A 138 -37.01 2.07 -39.12
C GLU A 138 -38.12 1.34 -39.90
N ILE A 139 -37.96 0.04 -40.18
CA ILE A 139 -39.00 -0.77 -40.82
C ILE A 139 -40.22 -0.96 -39.91
N LEU A 140 -40.02 -1.13 -38.59
CA LEU A 140 -41.12 -1.28 -37.63
C LEU A 140 -41.90 0.03 -37.44
N GLU A 141 -41.23 1.18 -37.42
CA GLU A 141 -41.90 2.49 -37.41
C GLU A 141 -42.63 2.78 -38.72
N ALA A 142 -42.05 2.42 -39.88
CA ALA A 142 -42.71 2.56 -41.17
C ALA A 142 -43.94 1.66 -41.31
N LEU A 143 -43.90 0.44 -40.77
CA LEU A 143 -45.06 -0.47 -40.72
C LEU A 143 -46.14 0.02 -39.75
N HIS A 144 -45.78 0.62 -38.60
CA HIS A 144 -46.75 1.22 -37.69
C HIS A 144 -47.50 2.39 -38.32
N HIS A 145 -46.82 3.25 -39.09
CA HIS A 145 -47.46 4.37 -39.81
C HIS A 145 -48.31 3.92 -41.02
N ALA A 146 -48.05 2.73 -41.58
CA ALA A 146 -48.83 2.20 -42.70
C ALA A 146 -50.10 1.42 -42.25
N LEU A 147 -50.22 1.10 -40.96
CA LEU A 147 -51.31 0.31 -40.36
C LEU A 147 -52.28 1.15 -39.50
N VAL A 148 -52.08 2.48 -39.41
CA VAL A 148 -52.98 3.46 -38.78
C VAL A 148 -53.52 4.39 -39.85
#